data_AF-A0A2H5ZH96-F1
#
_entry.id   AF-A0A2H5ZH96-F1
#
_cell.length_a   1.000
_cell.length_b   1.000
_cell.length_c   1.000
_cell.angle_alpha   90.00
_cell.angle_beta   90.00
_cell.angle_gamma   90.00
#
_symmetry.space_group_name_H-M   'P 1'
#
loop_
_entity.id
_entity.type
_entity.pdbx_description
1 polymer ?
#
loop_
_entity_poly.entity_id
_entity_poly.type
_entity_poly.pdbx_seq_one_letter_code
_entity_poly.pdbx_strand_id
1 'polypeptide(L)'
;MWRALATGDATEVRGVKGKLSRWVVRCAIVTGVLSGSFLPALCVRAEVTVERGSSVLIFPKVISDSDGLLTRGYPVETIIQISNTSNSLAFAHCFYVNAAPLDPRQPPGPFNPPQWQEVDFDIVLTKQQPTYWVVGQGRRVDPTDPQCSRVPPVLNCPNAGFDPGAIPAVPPNFQGQLVCIEVDAAGAPLNGNRLKGEATLVTPVTRTVQNVTMRQGEVSKYNAVGIVGLNTDTNSNDGDLTLCLGGPPRPGCPSGAEYNACPDAVILNHFADRASMPALPVNDIPNSRVDTEVTLVPCTQDFENQVPGTVVVQFRVTNEFENLFSASTTVTCWSNFRLSEVARIFDLSFLGTRFAQTRMFPGGPEQPGFVGVSEEFYNDGRGMLSRAALNLLVEGERARGDMITIPEVAP
;
A
#
# COMPACT_ATOMS: atom_id res chain seq x y z
N MET A 1 -6.33 -19.06 -59.09
CA MET A 1 -6.35 -20.50 -59.45
C MET A 1 -6.60 -21.25 -58.14
N TRP A 2 -7.83 -21.79 -57.97
CA TRP A 2 -8.35 -22.69 -56.90
C TRP A 2 -8.38 -22.14 -55.44
N ARG A 3 -9.55 -21.88 -54.78
CA ARG A 3 -10.61 -22.76 -54.17
C ARG A 3 -10.02 -23.81 -53.21
N ALA A 4 -10.54 -24.16 -52.03
CA ALA A 4 -11.88 -24.15 -51.41
C ALA A 4 -11.74 -24.44 -49.88
N LEU A 5 -12.53 -23.84 -48.98
CA LEU A 5 -13.68 -24.41 -48.21
C LEU A 5 -13.47 -25.81 -47.57
N ALA A 6 -13.69 -25.90 -46.25
CA ALA A 6 -14.35 -27.03 -45.61
C ALA A 6 -14.97 -26.63 -44.24
N THR A 7 -16.30 -26.63 -44.21
CA THR A 7 -17.20 -26.69 -43.06
C THR A 7 -17.31 -28.14 -42.55
N GLY A 8 -17.53 -28.33 -41.26
CA GLY A 8 -17.85 -29.64 -40.67
C GLY A 8 -18.80 -29.51 -39.48
N ASP A 9 -20.05 -29.94 -39.69
CA ASP A 9 -21.11 -30.16 -38.70
C ASP A 9 -20.69 -31.18 -37.63
N ALA A 10 -21.22 -31.03 -36.41
CA ALA A 10 -21.26 -32.09 -35.41
C ALA A 10 -22.67 -32.23 -34.83
N THR A 11 -23.16 -33.45 -34.92
CA THR A 11 -24.52 -33.95 -34.73
C THR A 11 -24.91 -34.23 -33.28
N GLU A 12 -26.22 -34.07 -33.06
CA GLU A 12 -27.10 -34.57 -32.00
C GLU A 12 -26.86 -36.06 -31.63
N VAL A 13 -26.83 -36.37 -30.32
CA VAL A 13 -27.10 -37.73 -29.80
C VAL A 13 -28.05 -37.65 -28.60
N ARG A 14 -29.17 -38.36 -28.72
CA ARG A 14 -30.21 -38.57 -27.70
C ARG A 14 -29.79 -39.60 -26.65
N GLY A 15 -30.08 -39.29 -25.38
CA GLY A 15 -30.98 -40.06 -24.51
C GLY A 15 -30.53 -41.43 -23.97
N VAL A 16 -30.38 -41.53 -22.65
CA VAL A 16 -30.64 -42.76 -21.89
C VAL A 16 -31.49 -42.44 -20.65
N LYS A 17 -32.64 -43.11 -20.56
CA LYS A 17 -33.55 -43.15 -19.40
C LYS A 17 -33.03 -44.16 -18.37
N GLY A 18 -32.95 -43.77 -17.10
CA GLY A 18 -32.69 -44.67 -15.96
C GLY A 18 -33.67 -44.39 -14.82
N LYS A 19 -34.20 -45.47 -14.23
CA LYS A 19 -35.45 -45.55 -13.47
C LYS A 19 -35.39 -45.05 -12.02
N LEU A 20 -36.56 -44.58 -11.57
CA LEU A 20 -37.01 -44.36 -10.20
C LEU A 20 -36.76 -45.54 -9.25
N SER A 21 -36.36 -45.23 -8.01
CA SER A 21 -36.61 -46.08 -6.83
C SER A 21 -37.07 -45.20 -5.67
N ARG A 22 -38.20 -45.62 -5.10
CA ARG A 22 -38.93 -45.00 -3.98
C ARG A 22 -38.30 -45.44 -2.66
N TRP A 23 -37.97 -44.50 -1.79
CA TRP A 23 -38.03 -44.71 -0.34
C TRP A 23 -38.78 -43.55 0.30
N VAL A 24 -39.92 -43.90 0.90
CA VAL A 24 -40.81 -43.07 1.68
C VAL A 24 -40.27 -43.06 3.11
N VAL A 25 -39.90 -41.90 3.63
CA VAL A 25 -39.88 -41.66 5.07
C VAL A 25 -40.66 -40.38 5.33
N ARG A 26 -41.78 -40.56 6.02
CA ARG A 26 -42.62 -39.51 6.59
C ARG A 26 -41.90 -38.95 7.81
N CYS A 27 -41.53 -37.67 7.77
CA CYS A 27 -41.41 -36.85 8.97
C CYS A 27 -42.35 -35.66 8.81
N ALA A 28 -43.49 -35.73 9.49
CA ALA A 28 -44.33 -34.58 9.75
C ALA A 28 -43.63 -33.73 10.82
N ILE A 29 -43.18 -32.54 10.45
CA ILE A 29 -42.84 -31.48 11.41
C ILE A 29 -43.77 -30.30 11.12
N VAL A 30 -44.68 -30.10 12.06
CA VAL A 30 -45.41 -28.86 12.27
C VAL A 30 -44.45 -27.90 12.98
N THR A 31 -44.07 -26.80 12.33
CA THR A 31 -43.49 -25.64 13.02
C THR A 31 -43.92 -24.37 12.30
N GLY A 32 -44.34 -23.41 13.11
CA GLY A 32 -45.11 -22.24 12.72
C GLY A 32 -44.38 -21.24 11.85
N VAL A 33 -45.20 -20.42 11.21
CA VAL A 33 -44.84 -19.20 10.48
C VAL A 33 -44.19 -18.22 11.46
N LEU A 34 -42.87 -18.28 11.58
CA LEU A 34 -42.07 -17.13 11.95
C LEU A 34 -41.50 -16.56 10.65
N SER A 35 -42.25 -15.61 10.08
CA SER A 35 -41.77 -14.66 9.07
C SER A 35 -40.71 -13.75 9.71
N GLY A 36 -39.57 -14.34 10.05
CA GLY A 36 -38.33 -13.64 10.33
C GLY A 36 -37.69 -13.29 9.00
N SER A 37 -37.84 -12.04 8.58
CA SER A 37 -37.14 -11.45 7.44
C SER A 37 -35.64 -11.57 7.65
N PHE A 38 -35.04 -12.67 7.18
CA PHE A 38 -33.60 -12.77 6.97
C PHE A 38 -33.26 -11.78 5.85
N LEU A 39 -32.95 -10.55 6.22
CA LEU A 39 -32.25 -9.64 5.33
C LEU A 39 -30.84 -10.25 5.15
N PRO A 40 -30.44 -10.64 3.93
CA PRO A 40 -29.05 -11.00 3.70
C PRO A 40 -28.22 -9.77 4.04
N ALA A 41 -27.32 -9.91 5.02
CA ALA A 41 -26.32 -8.88 5.26
C ALA A 41 -25.59 -8.64 3.94
N LEU A 42 -25.72 -7.43 3.41
CA LEU A 42 -24.96 -7.02 2.24
C LEU A 42 -23.49 -7.07 2.67
N CYS A 43 -22.76 -8.07 2.18
CA CYS A 43 -21.31 -8.06 2.31
C CYS A 43 -20.80 -6.86 1.52
N VAL A 44 -20.17 -5.92 2.22
CA VAL A 44 -19.31 -4.91 1.62
C VAL A 44 -18.06 -5.66 1.08
N ARG A 45 -17.17 -5.01 0.33
CA ARG A 45 -15.93 -5.67 -0.13
C ARG A 45 -14.74 -5.01 0.53
N ALA A 46 -13.83 -5.81 1.08
CA ALA A 46 -12.46 -5.37 1.36
C ALA A 46 -11.59 -5.60 0.13
N GLU A 47 -11.52 -4.58 -0.72
CA GLU A 47 -10.64 -4.58 -1.88
C GLU A 47 -9.82 -3.30 -1.82
N VAL A 48 -8.58 -3.40 -1.33
CA VAL A 48 -7.57 -2.38 -1.67
C VAL A 48 -6.98 -2.72 -3.03
N THR A 49 -6.56 -1.70 -3.76
CA THR A 49 -6.04 -1.84 -5.12
C THR A 49 -4.69 -1.16 -5.24
N VAL A 50 -3.82 -1.70 -6.08
CA VAL A 50 -2.56 -1.04 -6.47
C VAL A 50 -2.57 -0.67 -7.96
N GLU A 51 -3.63 -1.07 -8.68
CA GLU A 51 -3.68 -0.96 -10.13
C GLU A 51 -4.78 -0.03 -10.65
N ARG A 52 -5.90 0.08 -9.92
CA ARG A 52 -7.07 0.86 -10.31
C ARG A 52 -7.07 2.23 -9.67
N GLY A 53 -7.86 3.14 -10.24
CA GLY A 53 -8.19 4.41 -9.59
C GLY A 53 -8.87 4.17 -8.25
N SER A 54 -8.53 4.99 -7.27
CA SER A 54 -8.99 4.92 -5.88
C SER A 54 -9.22 6.33 -5.34
N SER A 55 -9.94 6.43 -4.23
CA SER A 55 -10.27 7.72 -3.62
C SER A 55 -9.31 8.07 -2.50
N VAL A 56 -8.73 7.08 -1.83
CA VAL A 56 -7.65 7.30 -0.86
C VAL A 56 -6.40 6.58 -1.33
N LEU A 57 -5.28 7.27 -1.43
CA LEU A 57 -3.97 6.70 -1.69
C LEU A 57 -3.15 6.70 -0.40
N ILE A 58 -2.57 5.55 -0.07
CA ILE A 58 -1.61 5.40 1.02
C ILE A 58 -0.28 5.01 0.41
N PHE A 59 0.76 5.80 0.68
CA PHE A 59 2.15 5.50 0.37
C PHE A 59 2.82 5.05 1.67
N PRO A 60 2.95 3.74 1.93
CA PRO A 60 3.35 3.29 3.26
C PRO A 60 4.81 3.59 3.58
N LYS A 61 5.70 3.80 2.60
CA LYS A 61 7.13 4.05 2.82
C LYS A 61 7.60 5.29 2.07
N VAL A 62 7.68 6.41 2.78
CA VAL A 62 8.19 7.68 2.27
C VAL A 62 9.40 8.10 3.09
N ILE A 63 10.53 8.32 2.43
CA ILE A 63 11.82 8.60 3.06
C ILE A 63 12.49 9.78 2.36
N SER A 64 13.00 10.73 3.16
CA SER A 64 13.99 11.73 2.76
C SER A 64 15.09 11.77 3.83
N ASP A 65 16.17 11.06 3.53
CA ASP A 65 17.32 10.91 4.40
C ASP A 65 18.59 11.16 3.57
N SER A 66 19.03 12.42 3.51
CA SER A 66 20.21 12.81 2.74
C SER A 66 21.52 12.30 3.35
N ASP A 67 21.51 12.02 4.66
CA ASP A 67 22.70 11.69 5.44
C ASP A 67 22.82 10.18 5.70
N GLY A 68 21.77 9.42 5.39
CA GLY A 68 21.66 7.99 5.66
C GLY A 68 21.53 7.67 7.14
N LEU A 69 21.12 8.62 7.97
CA LEU A 69 21.06 8.44 9.43
C LEU A 69 20.01 7.39 9.83
N LEU A 70 18.89 7.35 9.11
CA LEU A 70 17.78 6.44 9.32
C LEU A 70 17.88 5.20 8.40
N THR A 71 18.48 5.34 7.23
CA THR A 71 18.60 4.27 6.23
C THR A 71 19.96 3.56 6.26
N ARG A 72 20.46 3.30 7.47
CA ARG A 72 21.66 2.50 7.76
C ARG A 72 22.93 2.93 6.99
N GLY A 73 23.12 4.24 6.88
CA GLY A 73 24.28 4.86 6.25
C GLY A 73 24.15 5.09 4.74
N TYR A 74 23.00 4.82 4.14
CA TYR A 74 22.75 5.05 2.72
C TYR A 74 21.80 6.23 2.55
N PRO A 75 22.13 7.27 1.77
CA PRO A 75 21.15 8.31 1.49
C PRO A 75 19.97 7.73 0.71
N VAL A 76 18.74 8.10 1.06
CA VAL A 76 17.52 7.68 0.37
C VAL A 76 16.61 8.88 0.16
N GLU A 77 16.13 9.04 -1.07
CA GLU A 77 15.08 9.99 -1.41
C GLU A 77 13.89 9.26 -2.03
N THR A 78 12.70 9.81 -1.83
CA THR A 78 11.47 9.29 -2.42
C THR A 78 10.95 10.26 -3.47
N ILE A 79 10.68 9.73 -4.66
CA ILE A 79 9.96 10.44 -5.71
C ILE A 79 8.52 9.92 -5.69
N ILE A 80 7.57 10.81 -5.44
CA ILE A 80 6.15 10.49 -5.48
C ILE A 80 5.62 10.90 -6.84
N GLN A 81 4.76 10.06 -7.42
CA GLN A 81 3.97 10.37 -8.60
C GLN A 81 2.51 10.04 -8.36
N ILE A 82 1.61 11.00 -8.57
CA ILE A 82 0.16 10.81 -8.52
C ILE A 82 -0.43 11.15 -9.88
N SER A 83 -1.29 10.28 -10.40
CA SER A 83 -1.99 10.44 -11.68
C SER A 83 -3.49 10.47 -11.46
N ASN A 84 -4.18 11.37 -12.19
CA ASN A 84 -5.62 11.36 -12.30
C ASN A 84 -6.06 10.42 -13.43
N THR A 85 -6.81 9.36 -13.11
CA THR A 85 -7.28 8.35 -14.06
C THR A 85 -8.58 8.74 -14.78
N SER A 86 -9.12 9.91 -14.50
CA SER A 86 -10.38 10.41 -15.05
C SER A 86 -10.21 11.47 -16.15
N ASN A 87 -11.32 11.82 -16.79
CA ASN A 87 -11.42 12.90 -17.78
C ASN A 87 -11.91 14.24 -17.19
N SER A 88 -11.97 14.37 -15.87
CA SER A 88 -12.29 15.61 -15.15
C SER A 88 -11.10 16.03 -14.30
N LEU A 89 -11.10 17.27 -13.78
CA LEU A 89 -10.16 17.63 -12.71
C LEU A 89 -10.43 16.74 -11.48
N ALA A 90 -9.37 16.44 -10.74
CA ALA A 90 -9.46 15.81 -9.43
C ALA A 90 -8.69 16.69 -8.44
N PHE A 91 -9.22 16.82 -7.24
CA PHE A 91 -8.55 17.48 -6.13
C PHE A 91 -8.19 16.41 -5.12
N ALA A 92 -7.03 16.55 -4.49
CA ALA A 92 -6.65 15.68 -3.40
C ALA A 92 -6.06 16.49 -2.26
N HIS A 93 -6.49 16.17 -1.04
CA HIS A 93 -5.91 16.68 0.19
C HIS A 93 -4.94 15.62 0.73
N CYS A 94 -3.69 16.01 0.94
CA CYS A 94 -2.59 15.11 1.20
C CYS A 94 -1.92 15.42 2.54
N PHE A 95 -1.46 14.37 3.21
CA PHE A 95 -0.82 14.41 4.52
C PHE A 95 0.51 13.68 4.49
N TYR A 96 1.61 14.39 4.72
CA TYR A 96 2.83 13.74 5.19
C TYR A 96 2.70 13.45 6.68
N VAL A 97 3.02 12.22 7.07
CA VAL A 97 3.16 11.88 8.49
C VAL A 97 4.60 11.50 8.75
N ASN A 98 5.28 12.31 9.54
CA ASN A 98 6.62 12.04 10.01
C ASN A 98 6.58 11.03 11.17
N ALA A 99 7.05 9.83 10.87
CA ALA A 99 7.22 8.73 11.80
C ALA A 99 8.68 8.50 12.20
N ALA A 100 9.56 9.48 11.95
CA ALA A 100 10.90 9.44 12.48
C ALA A 100 10.84 9.32 14.01
N PRO A 101 11.74 8.53 14.63
CA PRO A 101 11.88 8.53 16.07
C PRO A 101 12.22 9.94 16.58
N LEU A 102 11.86 10.24 17.82
CA LEU A 102 12.24 11.49 18.48
C LEU A 102 13.77 11.68 18.50
N ASP A 103 14.52 10.61 18.76
CA ASP A 103 15.98 10.56 18.61
C ASP A 103 16.37 9.59 17.47
N PRO A 104 16.79 10.12 16.31
CA PRO A 104 17.29 9.33 15.18
C PRO A 104 18.46 8.38 15.48
N ARG A 105 19.16 8.58 16.60
CA ARG A 105 20.33 7.76 16.99
C ARG A 105 19.95 6.56 17.83
N GLN A 106 18.71 6.50 18.29
CA GLN A 106 18.18 5.40 19.09
C GLN A 106 17.19 4.58 18.25
N PRO A 107 17.07 3.27 18.49
CA PRO A 107 16.07 2.46 17.81
C PRO A 107 14.65 2.95 18.19
N PRO A 108 13.65 2.79 17.30
CA PRO A 108 12.25 3.05 17.64
C PRO A 108 11.79 2.15 18.79
N GLY A 109 10.95 2.69 19.69
CA GLY A 109 10.37 1.92 20.79
C GLY A 109 9.61 2.77 21.80
N PRO A 110 9.17 2.20 22.93
CA PRO A 110 8.38 2.94 23.93
C PRO A 110 9.09 4.17 24.53
N PHE A 111 10.42 4.16 24.57
CA PHE A 111 11.24 5.28 25.05
C PHE A 111 11.73 6.21 23.94
N ASN A 112 11.48 5.84 22.68
CA ASN A 112 11.81 6.63 21.50
C ASN A 112 10.68 6.48 20.47
N PRO A 113 9.46 6.97 20.82
CA PRO A 113 8.29 6.80 19.98
C PRO A 113 8.43 7.58 18.66
N PRO A 114 7.63 7.23 17.64
CA PRO A 114 7.51 8.05 16.43
C PRO A 114 6.97 9.44 16.79
N GLN A 115 7.40 10.46 16.06
CA GLN A 115 6.99 11.85 16.28
C GLN A 115 5.50 12.10 16.03
N TRP A 116 4.89 11.42 15.05
CA TRP A 116 3.54 11.71 14.55
C TRP A 116 3.35 13.20 14.26
N GLN A 117 4.24 13.76 13.43
CA GLN A 117 4.09 15.14 12.97
C GLN A 117 3.52 15.16 11.56
N GLU A 118 2.38 15.82 11.43
CA GLU A 118 1.67 15.96 10.17
C GLU A 118 2.06 17.26 9.44
N VAL A 119 2.10 17.19 8.11
CA VAL A 119 2.12 18.35 7.23
C VAL A 119 1.14 18.09 6.10
N ASP A 120 0.07 18.87 6.03
CA ASP A 120 -0.96 18.77 5.01
C ASP A 120 -0.70 19.72 3.82
N PHE A 121 -1.28 19.39 2.67
CA PHE A 121 -1.26 20.21 1.47
C PHE A 121 -2.29 19.73 0.44
N ASP A 122 -2.75 20.64 -0.41
CA ASP A 122 -3.67 20.33 -1.49
C ASP A 122 -2.96 20.21 -2.84
N ILE A 123 -3.45 19.29 -3.66
CA ILE A 123 -3.04 19.17 -5.07
C ILE A 123 -4.24 19.14 -6.01
N VAL A 124 -4.07 19.76 -7.18
CA VAL A 124 -5.02 19.74 -8.29
C VAL A 124 -4.44 18.93 -9.44
N LEU A 125 -5.11 17.85 -9.80
CA LEU A 125 -4.67 16.95 -10.85
C LEU A 125 -5.49 17.15 -12.12
N THR A 126 -4.80 17.53 -13.19
CA THR A 126 -5.40 17.64 -14.52
C THR A 126 -5.68 16.28 -15.13
N LYS A 127 -6.56 16.28 -16.14
CA LYS A 127 -7.07 15.07 -16.80
C LYS A 127 -5.92 14.22 -17.35
N GLN A 128 -5.80 12.98 -16.87
CA GLN A 128 -4.82 12.01 -17.38
C GLN A 128 -3.35 12.48 -17.35
N GLN A 129 -3.00 13.41 -16.46
CA GLN A 129 -1.61 13.86 -16.32
C GLN A 129 -1.02 13.40 -14.98
N PRO A 130 0.17 12.76 -15.00
CA PRO A 130 0.91 12.49 -13.79
C PRO A 130 1.52 13.80 -13.26
N THR A 131 1.43 13.98 -11.95
CA THR A 131 2.18 14.96 -11.18
C THR A 131 3.22 14.21 -10.36
N TYR A 132 4.45 14.69 -10.32
CA TYR A 132 5.50 14.10 -9.48
C TYR A 132 6.34 15.18 -8.79
N TRP A 133 7.01 14.78 -7.71
CA TRP A 133 7.95 15.62 -6.97
C TRP A 133 8.92 14.75 -6.16
N VAL A 134 10.05 15.35 -5.74
CA VAL A 134 10.99 14.74 -4.80
C VAL A 134 10.59 15.17 -3.39
N VAL A 135 10.39 14.22 -2.48
CA VAL A 135 9.79 14.49 -1.16
C VAL A 135 10.61 15.47 -0.32
N GLY A 136 11.93 15.30 -0.24
CA GLY A 136 12.81 16.25 0.47
C GLY A 136 12.93 17.64 -0.17
N GLN A 137 12.45 17.83 -1.39
CA GLN A 137 12.48 19.13 -2.10
C GLN A 137 11.10 19.78 -2.18
N GLY A 138 10.04 18.98 -2.07
CA GLY A 138 8.68 19.41 -2.37
C GLY A 138 8.52 19.86 -3.82
N ARG A 139 7.55 20.73 -4.04
CA ARG A 139 7.30 21.44 -5.31
C ARG A 139 6.86 22.86 -4.98
N ARG A 140 7.59 23.84 -5.49
CA ARG A 140 7.17 25.25 -5.37
C ARG A 140 6.17 25.57 -6.47
N VAL A 141 5.24 26.47 -6.16
CA VAL A 141 4.40 27.07 -7.20
C VAL A 141 5.27 28.02 -8.01
N ASP A 142 5.44 27.73 -9.30
CA ASP A 142 6.09 28.65 -10.23
C ASP A 142 5.09 29.02 -11.34
N PRO A 143 4.44 30.20 -11.23
CA PRO A 143 3.48 30.64 -12.24
C PRO A 143 4.15 30.96 -13.60
N THR A 144 5.49 30.92 -13.67
CA THR A 144 6.27 31.11 -14.89
C THR A 144 6.78 29.80 -15.50
N ASP A 145 6.42 28.64 -14.91
CA ASP A 145 6.81 27.34 -15.45
C ASP A 145 6.44 27.25 -16.94
N PRO A 146 7.42 27.00 -17.83
CA PRO A 146 7.18 27.01 -19.26
C PRO A 146 6.20 25.90 -19.63
N GLN A 147 5.17 26.23 -20.41
CA GLN A 147 4.35 25.20 -21.06
C GLN A 147 5.28 24.29 -21.87
N CYS A 148 5.17 22.97 -21.66
CA CYS A 148 6.05 22.00 -22.30
C CYS A 148 5.99 22.17 -23.82
N SER A 149 7.02 22.80 -24.40
CA SER A 149 7.05 23.09 -25.83
C SER A 149 7.45 21.83 -26.58
N ARG A 150 6.66 21.41 -27.56
CA ARG A 150 6.99 20.29 -28.46
C ARG A 150 8.10 20.65 -29.47
N VAL A 151 8.66 21.86 -29.41
CA VAL A 151 9.66 22.34 -30.37
C VAL A 151 11.07 22.15 -29.77
N PRO A 152 11.95 21.36 -30.41
CA PRO A 152 13.36 21.24 -30.01
C PRO A 152 14.03 22.62 -29.87
N PRO A 153 14.98 22.80 -28.92
CA PRO A 153 15.79 21.75 -28.30
C PRO A 153 15.34 21.33 -26.90
N VAL A 154 14.34 21.99 -26.31
CA VAL A 154 13.94 21.77 -24.91
C VAL A 154 12.89 20.66 -24.84
N LEU A 155 13.31 19.41 -25.03
CA LEU A 155 12.44 18.23 -24.89
C LEU A 155 12.26 17.76 -23.44
N ASN A 156 13.08 18.27 -22.51
CA ASN A 156 13.03 17.96 -21.09
C ASN A 156 12.56 19.19 -20.32
N CYS A 157 11.26 19.23 -20.04
CA CYS A 157 10.69 20.18 -19.08
C CYS A 157 10.21 19.39 -17.85
N PRO A 158 11.13 18.93 -16.97
CA PRO A 158 10.70 18.50 -15.64
C PRO A 158 9.94 19.67 -15.01
N ASN A 159 8.73 19.42 -14.51
CA ASN A 159 7.77 20.38 -13.95
C ASN A 159 6.79 21.07 -14.92
N ALA A 160 6.90 20.92 -16.24
CA ALA A 160 5.92 21.54 -17.14
C ALA A 160 4.52 20.88 -17.07
N GLY A 161 3.47 21.71 -17.02
CA GLY A 161 2.08 21.28 -16.88
C GLY A 161 1.23 22.40 -16.27
N PHE A 162 -0.03 22.11 -15.95
CA PHE A 162 -0.72 22.94 -14.96
C PHE A 162 -0.07 22.66 -13.61
N ASP A 163 0.27 23.72 -12.89
CA ASP A 163 0.85 23.61 -11.57
C ASP A 163 -0.18 22.93 -10.63
N PRO A 164 0.13 21.75 -10.06
CA PRO A 164 -0.77 21.06 -9.15
C PRO A 164 -0.96 21.82 -7.84
N GLY A 165 -0.18 22.86 -7.55
CA GLY A 165 -0.17 23.56 -6.28
C GLY A 165 1.16 23.39 -5.54
N ALA A 166 1.29 24.08 -4.41
CA ALA A 166 2.49 24.02 -3.58
C ALA A 166 2.53 22.69 -2.82
N ILE A 167 3.63 21.95 -2.98
CA ILE A 167 3.89 20.75 -2.19
C ILE A 167 5.04 21.08 -1.24
N PRO A 168 4.84 21.07 0.08
CA PRO A 168 5.91 21.35 1.03
C PRO A 168 7.00 20.28 0.95
N ALA A 169 8.25 20.71 1.18
CA ALA A 169 9.35 19.79 1.41
C ALA A 169 9.21 19.19 2.82
N VAL A 170 9.48 17.90 2.97
CA VAL A 170 9.58 17.29 4.31
C VAL A 170 10.86 17.74 5.01
N PRO A 171 10.90 17.73 6.36
CA PRO A 171 12.13 17.99 7.09
C PRO A 171 13.23 16.96 6.77
N PRO A 172 14.52 17.29 6.96
CA PRO A 172 15.61 16.31 6.83
C PRO A 172 15.43 15.13 7.79
N ASN A 173 15.88 13.95 7.38
CA ASN A 173 15.71 12.69 8.12
C ASN A 173 14.22 12.36 8.33
N PHE A 174 13.42 12.56 7.29
CA PHE A 174 12.03 12.13 7.28
C PHE A 174 11.93 10.64 6.96
N GLN A 175 11.16 9.92 7.75
CA GLN A 175 10.64 8.60 7.39
C GLN A 175 9.20 8.52 7.84
N GLY A 176 8.33 7.93 7.02
CA GLY A 176 6.94 7.77 7.37
C GLY A 176 6.10 7.45 6.15
N GLN A 177 4.96 8.13 6.05
CA GLN A 177 3.96 7.87 5.03
C GLN A 177 3.46 9.16 4.37
N LEU A 178 2.81 8.99 3.23
CA LEU A 178 1.97 10.00 2.60
C LEU A 178 0.58 9.41 2.39
N VAL A 179 -0.46 10.12 2.81
CA VAL A 179 -1.86 9.77 2.56
C VAL A 179 -2.46 10.87 1.71
N CYS A 180 -3.15 10.55 0.62
CA CYS A 180 -3.86 11.53 -0.21
C CYS A 180 -5.30 11.10 -0.41
N ILE A 181 -6.24 11.97 -0.06
CA ILE A 181 -7.68 11.74 -0.11
C ILE A 181 -8.26 12.59 -1.23
N GLU A 182 -9.03 11.97 -2.11
CA GLU A 182 -9.80 12.67 -3.13
C GLU A 182 -10.85 13.54 -2.45
N VAL A 183 -10.85 14.83 -2.78
CA VAL A 183 -11.78 15.83 -2.25
C VAL A 183 -12.45 16.59 -3.38
N ASP A 184 -13.50 17.33 -3.07
CA ASP A 184 -14.11 18.30 -3.97
C ASP A 184 -13.35 19.64 -3.96
N ALA A 185 -13.87 20.64 -4.68
CA ALA A 185 -13.23 21.96 -4.74
C ALA A 185 -13.37 22.77 -3.44
N ALA A 186 -14.21 22.34 -2.50
CA ALA A 186 -14.38 22.92 -1.18
C ALA A 186 -13.60 22.16 -0.09
N GLY A 187 -12.92 21.06 -0.44
CA GLY A 187 -12.15 20.24 0.49
C GLY A 187 -12.95 19.09 1.12
N ALA A 188 -14.21 18.89 0.76
CA ALA A 188 -15.01 17.78 1.29
C ALA A 188 -14.57 16.45 0.65
N PRO A 189 -14.38 15.36 1.42
CA PRO A 189 -14.02 14.06 0.87
C PRO A 189 -14.99 13.56 -0.20
N LEU A 190 -14.44 12.89 -1.23
CA LEU A 190 -15.19 12.28 -2.31
C LEU A 190 -14.79 10.83 -2.54
N ASN A 191 -15.74 10.03 -3.03
CA ASN A 191 -15.56 8.64 -3.48
C ASN A 191 -15.36 8.54 -5.02
N GLY A 192 -14.68 9.52 -5.62
CA GLY A 192 -14.57 9.64 -7.08
C GLY A 192 -13.73 8.56 -7.78
N ASN A 193 -12.85 7.90 -7.03
CA ASN A 193 -11.94 6.85 -7.49
C ASN A 193 -11.03 7.28 -8.66
N ARG A 194 -10.51 8.50 -8.60
CA ARG A 194 -9.73 9.11 -9.71
C ARG A 194 -8.24 9.08 -9.49
N LEU A 195 -7.74 8.64 -8.33
CA LEU A 195 -6.33 8.74 -7.98
C LEU A 195 -5.60 7.41 -8.18
N LYS A 196 -4.40 7.46 -8.79
CA LYS A 196 -3.41 6.37 -8.79
C LYS A 196 -2.05 6.93 -8.40
N GLY A 197 -1.35 6.25 -7.50
CA GLY A 197 -0.05 6.69 -7.00
C GLY A 197 1.06 5.68 -7.24
N GLU A 198 2.29 6.17 -7.36
CA GLU A 198 3.52 5.37 -7.42
C GLU A 198 4.62 6.08 -6.62
N ALA A 199 5.45 5.32 -5.92
CA ALA A 199 6.61 5.83 -5.22
C ALA A 199 7.87 5.14 -5.73
N THR A 200 8.91 5.94 -5.96
CA THR A 200 10.22 5.47 -6.39
C THR A 200 11.24 5.88 -5.34
N LEU A 201 11.83 4.91 -4.64
CA LEU A 201 12.93 5.16 -3.72
C LEU A 201 14.24 5.15 -4.50
N VAL A 202 15.05 6.19 -4.30
CA VAL A 202 16.31 6.38 -4.98
C VAL A 202 17.41 6.54 -3.95
N THR A 203 18.45 5.71 -4.04
CA THR A 203 19.70 5.95 -3.33
C THR A 203 20.75 6.44 -4.31
N PRO A 204 21.15 7.71 -4.21
CA PRO A 204 22.22 8.24 -5.04
C PRO A 204 23.55 7.64 -4.59
N VAL A 205 24.11 6.71 -5.35
CA VAL A 205 25.48 6.23 -5.16
C VAL A 205 26.40 6.98 -6.09
N THR A 206 27.39 7.67 -5.52
CA THR A 206 28.46 8.27 -6.32
C THR A 206 29.65 7.32 -6.30
N ARG A 207 30.00 6.76 -7.45
CA ARG A 207 31.09 5.79 -7.60
C ARG A 207 32.14 6.32 -8.56
N THR A 208 33.38 6.44 -8.09
CA THR A 208 34.51 6.76 -8.98
C THR A 208 35.18 5.47 -9.45
N VAL A 209 35.10 5.19 -10.75
CA VAL A 209 35.78 4.06 -11.41
C VAL A 209 36.78 4.65 -12.41
N GLN A 210 38.07 4.31 -12.30
CA GLN A 210 39.12 4.81 -13.19
C GLN A 210 39.14 6.34 -13.33
N ASN A 211 39.04 7.07 -12.21
CA ASN A 211 38.94 8.54 -12.17
C ASN A 211 37.68 9.13 -12.83
N VAL A 212 36.70 8.31 -13.21
CA VAL A 212 35.39 8.75 -13.69
C VAL A 212 34.38 8.58 -12.57
N THR A 213 33.87 9.69 -12.04
CA THR A 213 32.81 9.70 -11.05
C THR A 213 31.46 9.51 -11.74
N MET A 214 30.90 8.30 -11.64
CA MET A 214 29.57 7.96 -12.10
C MET A 214 28.57 8.12 -10.96
N ARG A 215 27.41 8.73 -11.22
CA ARG A 215 26.25 8.63 -10.34
C ARG A 215 25.46 7.40 -10.74
N GLN A 216 25.57 6.34 -9.96
CA GLN A 216 24.73 5.15 -10.10
C GLN A 216 23.65 5.25 -9.02
N GLY A 217 22.39 5.36 -9.42
CA GLY A 217 21.27 5.29 -8.47
C GLY A 217 20.84 3.85 -8.29
N GLU A 218 20.68 3.38 -7.06
CA GLU A 218 19.83 2.23 -6.81
C GLU A 218 18.39 2.71 -6.74
N VAL A 219 17.49 1.97 -7.38
CA VAL A 219 16.09 2.36 -7.51
C VAL A 219 15.20 1.18 -7.18
N SER A 220 14.24 1.40 -6.29
CA SER A 220 13.10 0.51 -6.08
C SER A 220 11.81 1.30 -6.30
N LYS A 221 10.76 0.63 -6.76
CA LYS A 221 9.48 1.27 -7.06
C LYS A 221 8.34 0.40 -6.56
N TYR A 222 7.31 1.03 -6.01
CA TYR A 222 6.07 0.38 -5.61
C TYR A 222 4.87 1.27 -5.94
N ASN A 223 3.69 0.66 -6.08
CA ASN A 223 2.44 1.40 -6.31
C ASN A 223 1.84 1.82 -4.95
N ALA A 224 1.22 3.00 -4.87
CA ALA A 224 0.45 3.36 -3.69
C ALA A 224 -0.67 2.33 -3.44
N VAL A 225 -1.00 2.10 -2.17
CA VAL A 225 -2.15 1.29 -1.79
C VAL A 225 -3.39 2.17 -1.84
N GLY A 226 -4.26 1.90 -2.81
CA GLY A 226 -5.50 2.61 -3.04
C GLY A 226 -6.67 1.97 -2.29
N ILE A 227 -7.43 2.79 -1.56
CA ILE A 227 -8.74 2.43 -1.01
C ILE A 227 -9.83 3.01 -1.92
N VAL A 228 -10.65 2.11 -2.45
CA VAL A 228 -11.72 2.47 -3.38
C VAL A 228 -12.92 2.96 -2.59
N GLY A 229 -13.45 4.14 -2.95
CA GLY A 229 -14.71 4.65 -2.46
C GLY A 229 -15.88 3.82 -2.99
N LEU A 230 -16.84 3.50 -2.13
CA LEU A 230 -18.04 2.76 -2.49
C LEU A 230 -18.97 3.70 -3.25
N ASN A 231 -19.42 3.29 -4.44
CA ASN A 231 -20.38 4.05 -5.27
C ASN A 231 -21.75 3.36 -5.28
N THR A 232 -22.11 2.71 -4.17
CA THR A 232 -23.23 1.76 -4.13
C THR A 232 -24.60 2.42 -3.88
N ASP A 233 -24.62 3.69 -3.49
CA ASP A 233 -25.81 4.52 -3.36
C ASP A 233 -25.45 6.02 -3.37
N THR A 234 -26.45 6.87 -3.60
CA THR A 234 -26.33 8.33 -3.73
C THR A 234 -25.88 9.06 -2.45
N ASN A 235 -25.67 8.33 -1.34
CA ASN A 235 -25.30 8.85 -0.03
C ASN A 235 -24.17 8.02 0.64
N SER A 236 -23.38 7.27 -0.12
CA SER A 236 -22.31 6.44 0.46
C SER A 236 -21.19 7.25 1.06
N ASN A 237 -20.96 8.48 0.59
CA ASN A 237 -20.07 9.43 1.23
C ASN A 237 -20.93 10.63 1.62
N ASP A 238 -20.98 10.97 2.91
CA ASP A 238 -21.80 12.06 3.43
C ASP A 238 -21.09 13.43 3.45
N GLY A 239 -19.85 13.47 2.97
CA GLY A 239 -19.02 14.66 2.82
C GLY A 239 -18.48 15.19 4.15
N ASP A 240 -18.60 14.43 5.23
CA ASP A 240 -18.01 14.78 6.52
C ASP A 240 -16.49 14.52 6.55
N LEU A 241 -15.86 14.83 7.69
CA LEU A 241 -14.42 14.71 7.87
C LEU A 241 -13.99 13.33 8.40
N THR A 242 -14.91 12.35 8.47
CA THR A 242 -14.68 11.01 8.98
C THR A 242 -14.94 9.96 7.91
N LEU A 243 -13.87 9.54 7.25
CA LEU A 243 -13.92 8.52 6.21
C LEU A 243 -14.10 7.15 6.84
N CYS A 244 -15.26 6.53 6.63
CA CYS A 244 -15.57 5.21 7.17
C CYS A 244 -15.14 4.09 6.21
N LEU A 245 -14.15 3.31 6.63
CA LEU A 245 -13.55 2.25 5.82
C LEU A 245 -14.17 0.89 6.18
N GLY A 246 -15.16 0.45 5.41
CA GLY A 246 -15.82 -0.84 5.63
C GLY A 246 -16.69 -0.92 6.88
N GLY A 247 -17.30 -2.09 7.10
CA GLY A 247 -18.12 -2.39 8.27
C GLY A 247 -19.55 -1.82 8.25
N PRO A 248 -20.42 -2.29 9.16
CA PRO A 248 -21.79 -1.78 9.29
C PRO A 248 -21.85 -0.43 10.03
N PRO A 249 -23.01 0.26 9.99
CA PRO A 249 -23.27 1.44 10.82
C PRO A 249 -22.88 1.26 12.30
N ARG A 250 -22.19 2.26 12.87
CA ARG A 250 -21.67 2.27 14.25
C ARG A 250 -21.43 3.69 14.76
N PRO A 251 -21.14 3.91 16.06
CA PRO A 251 -20.69 5.22 16.54
C PRO A 251 -19.44 5.68 15.78
N GLY A 252 -19.47 6.91 15.25
CA GLY A 252 -18.43 7.45 14.36
C GLY A 252 -18.66 7.20 12.87
N CYS A 253 -19.48 6.20 12.51
CA CYS A 253 -19.84 5.87 11.13
C CYS A 253 -21.33 5.53 11.05
N PRO A 254 -22.24 6.50 11.25
CA PRO A 254 -23.68 6.24 11.35
C PRO A 254 -24.28 5.74 10.04
N SER A 255 -23.68 6.10 8.91
CA SER A 255 -24.09 5.69 7.55
C SER A 255 -23.47 4.34 7.13
N GLY A 256 -22.51 3.82 7.90
CA GLY A 256 -21.77 2.61 7.56
C GLY A 256 -20.50 2.91 6.76
N ALA A 257 -20.12 1.99 5.88
CA ALA A 257 -18.93 2.10 5.05
C ALA A 257 -19.13 3.08 3.89
N GLU A 258 -18.20 4.00 3.72
CA GLU A 258 -18.11 4.91 2.56
C GLU A 258 -17.01 4.49 1.59
N TYR A 259 -16.02 3.78 2.11
CA TYR A 259 -14.88 3.24 1.38
C TYR A 259 -14.75 1.74 1.64
N ASN A 260 -14.04 1.03 0.77
CA ASN A 260 -13.68 -0.36 1.00
C ASN A 260 -12.90 -0.50 2.31
N ALA A 261 -13.12 -1.63 3.00
CA ALA A 261 -12.38 -1.92 4.22
C ALA A 261 -10.90 -2.15 3.93
N CYS A 262 -10.05 -1.88 4.92
CA CYS A 262 -8.69 -2.39 4.91
C CYS A 262 -8.67 -3.93 4.96
N PRO A 263 -7.61 -4.56 4.43
CA PRO A 263 -7.59 -6.01 4.29
C PRO A 263 -7.50 -6.71 5.64
N ASP A 264 -8.13 -7.88 5.75
CA ASP A 264 -8.06 -8.72 6.95
C ASP A 264 -6.69 -9.39 7.12
N ALA A 265 -6.05 -9.70 5.99
CA ALA A 265 -4.68 -10.18 5.97
C ALA A 265 -3.90 -9.59 4.80
N VAL A 266 -2.60 -9.42 5.01
CA VAL A 266 -1.63 -9.18 3.94
C VAL A 266 -0.65 -10.35 3.86
N ILE A 267 -0.25 -10.71 2.64
CA ILE A 267 0.57 -11.89 2.35
C ILE A 267 1.84 -11.43 1.65
N LEU A 268 2.96 -11.96 2.12
CA LEU A 268 4.29 -11.71 1.59
C LEU A 268 4.97 -13.05 1.29
N ASN A 269 5.39 -13.25 0.05
CA ASN A 269 6.42 -14.26 -0.24
C ASN A 269 7.77 -13.57 -0.13
N HIS A 270 8.69 -14.14 0.64
CA HIS A 270 9.99 -13.53 0.89
C HIS A 270 11.11 -14.56 1.00
N PHE A 271 12.33 -14.08 0.86
CA PHE A 271 13.51 -14.81 1.27
C PHE A 271 13.61 -14.86 2.79
N ALA A 272 14.13 -15.96 3.32
CA ALA A 272 14.60 -15.94 4.71
C ALA A 272 15.70 -14.89 4.86
N ASP A 273 15.72 -14.18 5.98
CA ASP A 273 16.74 -13.18 6.21
C ASP A 273 18.12 -13.83 6.20
N ARG A 274 19.06 -13.17 5.51
CA ARG A 274 20.40 -13.65 5.22
C ARG A 274 20.47 -14.89 4.33
N ALA A 275 19.40 -15.22 3.60
CA ALA A 275 19.44 -16.26 2.57
C ALA A 275 20.44 -15.90 1.47
N SER A 276 21.21 -16.89 0.99
CA SER A 276 22.12 -16.69 -0.14
C SER A 276 21.35 -16.32 -1.41
N MET A 277 21.87 -15.38 -2.19
CA MET A 277 21.26 -14.93 -3.44
C MET A 277 21.20 -16.07 -4.49
N PRO A 278 20.02 -16.45 -5.02
CA PRO A 278 19.92 -17.57 -5.98
C PRO A 278 20.64 -17.30 -7.30
N ALA A 279 20.70 -16.04 -7.73
CA ALA A 279 21.25 -15.62 -9.02
C ALA A 279 22.79 -15.60 -9.05
N LEU A 280 23.45 -15.70 -7.89
CA LEU A 280 24.90 -15.67 -7.77
C LEU A 280 25.39 -17.03 -7.25
N PRO A 281 26.31 -17.73 -7.94
CA PRO A 281 26.88 -18.96 -7.43
C PRO A 281 27.55 -18.69 -6.08
N VAL A 282 27.22 -19.49 -5.06
CA VAL A 282 27.74 -19.33 -3.69
C VAL A 282 29.29 -19.33 -3.65
N ASN A 283 29.91 -20.02 -4.62
CA ASN A 283 31.36 -20.12 -4.73
C ASN A 283 32.03 -18.86 -5.31
N ASP A 284 31.27 -17.99 -5.99
CA ASP A 284 31.83 -16.84 -6.70
C ASP A 284 31.89 -15.58 -5.83
N ILE A 285 30.95 -15.44 -4.89
CA ILE A 285 30.95 -14.32 -3.95
C ILE A 285 30.52 -14.77 -2.54
N PRO A 286 31.47 -15.01 -1.63
CA PRO A 286 31.16 -15.34 -0.25
C PRO A 286 30.42 -14.16 0.40
N ASN A 287 29.43 -14.48 1.25
CA ASN A 287 28.58 -13.52 1.97
C ASN A 287 27.49 -12.80 1.14
N SER A 288 27.17 -13.28 -0.06
CA SER A 288 25.97 -12.80 -0.75
C SER A 288 24.72 -13.14 0.07
N ARG A 289 23.84 -12.16 0.25
CA ARG A 289 22.64 -12.34 1.07
C ARG A 289 21.47 -11.48 0.61
N VAL A 290 20.26 -11.93 0.93
CA VAL A 290 19.02 -11.16 0.81
C VAL A 290 18.50 -10.86 2.20
N ASP A 291 18.14 -9.61 2.45
CA ASP A 291 17.44 -9.16 3.64
C ASP A 291 16.07 -8.60 3.21
N THR A 292 14.99 -8.94 3.92
CA THR A 292 13.64 -8.44 3.62
C THR A 292 13.16 -7.48 4.69
N GLU A 293 12.78 -6.28 4.26
CA GLU A 293 12.09 -5.29 5.09
C GLU A 293 10.61 -5.24 4.78
N VAL A 294 9.82 -4.95 5.79
CA VAL A 294 8.40 -4.67 5.67
C VAL A 294 8.10 -3.34 6.33
N THR A 295 7.38 -2.49 5.61
CA THR A 295 6.83 -1.23 6.12
C THR A 295 5.32 -1.37 6.25
N LEU A 296 4.81 -1.19 7.46
CA LEU A 296 3.38 -1.32 7.79
C LEU A 296 2.82 -0.02 8.34
N VAL A 297 1.56 0.25 7.98
CA VAL A 297 0.78 1.42 8.36
C VAL A 297 -0.61 0.98 8.81
N PRO A 298 -1.06 1.35 10.02
CA PRO A 298 -2.45 1.17 10.43
C PRO A 298 -3.39 2.03 9.59
N CYS A 299 -4.55 1.47 9.24
CA CYS A 299 -5.56 2.16 8.44
C CYS A 299 -6.39 3.15 9.22
N THR A 300 -6.56 2.93 10.53
CA THR A 300 -7.25 3.90 11.39
C THR A 300 -6.28 5.02 11.74
N GLN A 301 -6.63 6.26 11.38
CA GLN A 301 -5.81 7.46 11.58
C GLN A 301 -6.70 8.63 11.99
N ASP A 302 -6.30 9.39 13.01
CA ASP A 302 -7.04 10.56 13.49
C ASP A 302 -6.12 11.78 13.42
N PHE A 303 -6.15 12.44 12.26
CA PHE A 303 -5.37 13.61 11.96
C PHE A 303 -5.90 14.84 12.72
N GLU A 304 -7.22 14.97 12.87
CA GLU A 304 -7.86 16.05 13.64
C GLU A 304 -7.33 16.10 15.09
N ASN A 305 -7.32 14.96 15.79
CA ASN A 305 -6.87 14.91 17.19
C ASN A 305 -5.38 14.60 17.35
N GLN A 306 -4.63 14.46 16.25
CA GLN A 306 -3.22 14.06 16.24
C GLN A 306 -2.96 12.74 17.01
N VAL A 307 -3.85 11.76 16.84
CA VAL A 307 -3.76 10.46 17.52
C VAL A 307 -3.28 9.37 16.54
N PRO A 308 -2.09 8.78 16.75
CA PRO A 308 -1.59 7.72 15.89
C PRO A 308 -2.40 6.44 16.04
N GLY A 309 -2.71 5.81 14.90
CA GLY A 309 -3.24 4.45 14.88
C GLY A 309 -2.26 3.45 15.51
N THR A 310 -2.78 2.39 16.14
CA THR A 310 -1.97 1.30 16.68
C THR A 310 -2.60 -0.06 16.38
N VAL A 311 -1.80 -1.00 15.89
CA VAL A 311 -2.19 -2.38 15.61
C VAL A 311 -1.13 -3.35 16.11
N VAL A 312 -1.56 -4.48 16.69
CA VAL A 312 -0.69 -5.63 16.91
C VAL A 312 -0.77 -6.50 15.68
N VAL A 313 0.34 -6.71 15.00
CA VAL A 313 0.43 -7.55 13.81
C VAL A 313 0.84 -8.95 14.23
N GLN A 314 0.05 -9.95 13.87
CA GLN A 314 0.34 -11.37 14.03
C GLN A 314 0.90 -11.91 12.72
N PHE A 315 2.04 -12.60 12.80
CA PHE A 315 2.70 -13.21 11.65
C PHE A 315 2.50 -14.72 11.72
N ARG A 316 2.04 -15.31 10.62
CA ARG A 316 2.02 -16.76 10.39
C ARG A 316 2.90 -17.09 9.20
N VAL A 317 3.99 -17.79 9.46
CA VAL A 317 5.01 -18.11 8.47
C VAL A 317 4.90 -19.58 8.10
N THR A 318 4.88 -19.87 6.80
CA THR A 318 4.93 -21.22 6.24
C THR A 318 6.15 -21.33 5.35
N ASN A 319 7.07 -22.25 5.66
CA ASN A 319 8.22 -22.52 4.79
C ASN A 319 7.89 -23.57 3.71
N GLU A 320 8.83 -23.91 2.82
CA GLU A 320 8.59 -24.89 1.75
C GLU A 320 8.36 -26.33 2.22
N PHE A 321 8.63 -26.62 3.49
CA PHE A 321 8.36 -27.92 4.10
C PHE A 321 7.03 -27.93 4.87
N GLU A 322 6.20 -26.91 4.68
CA GLU A 322 4.91 -26.72 5.37
C GLU A 322 5.03 -26.62 6.90
N ASN A 323 6.22 -26.30 7.41
CA ASN A 323 6.40 -25.99 8.83
C ASN A 323 5.81 -24.61 9.13
N LEU A 324 5.07 -24.52 10.24
CA LEU A 324 4.40 -23.31 10.68
C LEU A 324 5.15 -22.64 11.82
N PHE A 325 5.36 -21.33 11.69
CA PHE A 325 5.93 -20.48 12.73
C PHE A 325 5.03 -19.28 12.98
N SER A 326 5.19 -18.64 14.14
CA SER A 326 4.44 -17.43 14.46
C SER A 326 5.27 -16.44 15.27
N ALA A 327 4.97 -15.16 15.06
CA ALA A 327 5.53 -14.04 15.81
C ALA A 327 4.48 -12.93 15.87
N SER A 328 4.76 -11.89 16.65
CA SER A 328 3.92 -10.70 16.69
C SER A 328 4.73 -9.47 17.01
N THR A 329 4.31 -8.33 16.48
CA THR A 329 4.87 -7.01 16.83
C THR A 329 3.76 -5.98 16.92
N THR A 330 4.02 -4.84 17.57
CA THR A 330 3.09 -3.71 17.58
C THR A 330 3.59 -2.65 16.62
N VAL A 331 2.68 -2.14 15.79
CA VAL A 331 2.90 -1.03 14.88
C VAL A 331 2.06 0.13 15.38
N THR A 332 2.73 1.18 15.84
CA THR A 332 2.11 2.45 16.21
C THR A 332 2.54 3.49 15.20
N CYS A 333 1.59 4.24 14.64
CA CYS A 333 1.80 5.19 13.54
C CYS A 333 2.25 4.53 12.23
N TRP A 334 3.45 3.99 12.24
CA TRP A 334 4.19 3.50 11.09
C TRP A 334 5.36 2.69 11.63
N SER A 335 5.72 1.60 10.97
CA SER A 335 6.92 0.86 11.33
C SER A 335 7.57 0.26 10.11
N ASN A 336 8.88 0.44 9.98
CA ASN A 336 9.73 -0.26 9.04
C ASN A 336 10.72 -1.11 9.83
N PHE A 337 10.71 -2.42 9.57
CA PHE A 337 11.61 -3.36 10.23
C PHE A 337 12.03 -4.45 9.26
N ARG A 338 13.20 -5.04 9.51
CA ARG A 338 13.54 -6.34 8.92
C ARG A 338 12.70 -7.43 9.55
N LEU A 339 12.39 -8.47 8.81
CA LEU A 339 11.65 -9.60 9.37
C LEU A 339 12.39 -10.22 10.56
N SER A 340 13.71 -10.35 10.51
CA SER A 340 14.56 -10.82 11.62
C SER A 340 14.54 -9.93 12.87
N GLU A 341 14.21 -8.64 12.73
CA GLU A 341 14.06 -7.72 13.87
C GLU A 341 12.75 -8.00 14.64
N VAL A 342 11.72 -8.53 13.97
CA VAL A 342 10.49 -9.00 14.63
C VAL A 342 10.76 -10.26 15.45
N ALA A 343 11.39 -11.26 14.83
CA ALA A 343 11.72 -12.52 15.47
C ALA A 343 12.80 -13.28 14.70
N ARG A 344 13.64 -14.04 15.41
CA ARG A 344 14.66 -14.91 14.77
C ARG A 344 14.08 -16.02 13.91
N ILE A 345 12.76 -16.26 13.96
CA ILE A 345 12.11 -17.27 13.12
C ILE A 345 12.27 -16.99 11.61
N PHE A 346 12.51 -15.73 11.26
CA PHE A 346 12.70 -15.30 9.88
C PHE A 346 14.13 -15.47 9.36
N ASP A 347 15.10 -15.72 10.25
CA ASP A 347 16.49 -15.97 9.84
C ASP A 347 16.62 -17.33 9.14
N LEU A 348 17.43 -17.40 8.08
CA LEU A 348 17.75 -18.66 7.36
C LEU A 348 18.13 -19.80 8.32
N SER A 349 18.92 -19.50 9.35
CA SER A 349 19.42 -20.50 10.31
C SER A 349 18.32 -21.15 11.15
N PHE A 350 17.20 -20.47 11.35
CA PHE A 350 16.06 -20.97 12.12
C PHE A 350 14.98 -21.56 11.22
N LEU A 351 14.64 -20.84 10.16
CA LEU A 351 13.61 -21.24 9.20
C LEU A 351 13.96 -22.56 8.49
N GLY A 352 15.28 -22.83 8.37
CA GLY A 352 15.83 -24.02 7.75
C GLY A 352 15.78 -23.98 6.22
N THR A 353 15.33 -22.86 5.67
CA THR A 353 14.93 -22.73 4.27
C THR A 353 15.20 -21.36 3.70
N ARG A 354 15.29 -21.26 2.37
CA ARG A 354 15.59 -19.99 1.69
C ARG A 354 14.36 -19.12 1.46
N PHE A 355 13.18 -19.72 1.37
CA PHE A 355 11.94 -19.03 1.01
C PHE A 355 10.87 -19.33 2.05
N ALA A 356 9.98 -18.37 2.28
CA ALA A 356 8.76 -18.60 3.02
C ALA A 356 7.65 -17.68 2.54
N GLN A 357 6.43 -18.07 2.88
CA GLN A 357 5.27 -17.21 2.80
C GLN A 357 4.88 -16.79 4.22
N THR A 358 4.70 -15.50 4.40
CA THR A 358 4.21 -14.91 5.64
C THR A 358 2.86 -14.27 5.40
N ARG A 359 1.85 -14.73 6.16
CA ARG A 359 0.54 -14.09 6.26
C ARG A 359 0.51 -13.26 7.54
N MET A 360 0.17 -11.99 7.40
CA MET A 360 0.10 -11.02 8.50
C MET A 360 -1.36 -10.60 8.70
N PHE A 361 -1.85 -10.57 9.93
CA PHE A 361 -3.23 -10.18 10.25
C PHE A 361 -3.28 -9.40 11.58
N PRO A 362 -4.31 -8.57 11.82
CA PRO A 362 -4.45 -7.86 13.10
C PRO A 362 -4.59 -8.82 14.28
N GLY A 363 -4.16 -8.41 15.46
CA GLY A 363 -4.16 -9.23 16.68
C GLY A 363 -5.54 -9.60 17.22
N GLY A 364 -6.60 -9.05 16.63
CA GLY A 364 -7.98 -9.39 16.92
C GLY A 364 -8.96 -8.57 16.07
N PRO A 365 -10.26 -8.92 16.08
CA PRO A 365 -11.29 -8.24 15.28
C PRO A 365 -11.50 -6.78 15.70
N GLU A 366 -11.16 -6.43 16.94
CA GLU A 366 -11.30 -5.09 17.48
C GLU A 366 -10.17 -4.13 17.07
N GLN A 367 -9.03 -4.66 16.64
CA GLN A 367 -7.87 -3.85 16.25
C GLN A 367 -8.09 -3.19 14.88
N PRO A 368 -7.34 -2.16 14.48
CA PRO A 368 -7.46 -1.63 13.14
C PRO A 368 -6.77 -2.53 12.11
N GLY A 369 -7.14 -2.35 10.84
CA GLY A 369 -6.50 -2.98 9.70
C GLY A 369 -5.17 -2.30 9.42
N PHE A 370 -4.40 -2.86 8.49
CA PHE A 370 -3.16 -2.23 8.06
C PHE A 370 -2.86 -2.55 6.61
N VAL A 371 -2.05 -1.68 6.01
CA VAL A 371 -1.51 -1.84 4.67
C VAL A 371 0.00 -1.70 4.74
N GLY A 372 0.70 -2.08 3.67
CA GLY A 372 2.14 -2.03 3.66
C GLY A 372 2.77 -2.35 2.34
N VAL A 373 4.09 -2.24 2.34
CA VAL A 373 4.98 -2.62 1.25
C VAL A 373 6.17 -3.37 1.82
N SER A 374 6.81 -4.19 1.01
CA SER A 374 8.08 -4.82 1.37
C SER A 374 9.20 -4.34 0.45
N GLU A 375 10.42 -4.37 0.95
CA GLU A 375 11.62 -4.12 0.17
C GLU A 375 12.64 -5.23 0.41
N GLU A 376 13.17 -5.79 -0.67
CA GLU A 376 14.24 -6.77 -0.63
C GLU A 376 15.57 -6.10 -0.94
N PHE A 377 16.57 -6.38 -0.10
CA PHE A 377 17.91 -5.87 -0.23
C PHE A 377 18.87 -7.01 -0.58
N TYR A 378 19.41 -6.93 -1.78
CA TYR A 378 20.36 -7.90 -2.33
C TYR A 378 21.77 -7.37 -2.12
N ASN A 379 22.52 -7.99 -1.22
CA ASN A 379 23.91 -7.64 -0.95
C ASN A 379 24.81 -8.69 -1.60
N ASP A 380 25.68 -8.27 -2.52
CA ASP A 380 26.59 -9.19 -3.21
C ASP A 380 27.79 -9.62 -2.34
N GLY A 381 27.97 -9.09 -1.12
CA GLY A 381 29.10 -9.34 -0.24
C GLY A 381 30.31 -8.43 -0.49
N ARG A 382 30.32 -7.66 -1.59
CA ARG A 382 31.33 -6.65 -1.95
C ARG A 382 30.84 -5.23 -1.65
N GLY A 383 29.67 -5.12 -1.01
CA GLY A 383 29.02 -3.85 -0.69
C GLY A 383 28.16 -3.29 -1.83
N MET A 384 27.95 -4.05 -2.92
CA MET A 384 26.94 -3.68 -3.90
C MET A 384 25.58 -4.07 -3.35
N LEU A 385 24.70 -3.08 -3.24
CA LEU A 385 23.32 -3.27 -2.86
C LEU A 385 22.48 -3.18 -4.14
N SER A 386 21.49 -4.05 -4.27
CA SER A 386 20.39 -3.88 -5.20
C SER A 386 19.11 -3.99 -4.39
N ARG A 387 18.05 -3.31 -4.83
CA ARG A 387 16.80 -3.24 -4.10
C ARG A 387 15.62 -3.49 -5.01
N ALA A 388 14.58 -4.11 -4.45
CA ALA A 388 13.30 -4.28 -5.11
C ALA A 388 12.19 -4.02 -4.09
N ALA A 389 11.29 -3.08 -4.41
CA ALA A 389 10.09 -2.87 -3.60
C ALA A 389 8.92 -3.63 -4.22
N LEU A 390 8.04 -4.14 -3.37
CA LEU A 390 6.93 -4.99 -3.73
C LEU A 390 5.70 -4.55 -2.93
N ASN A 391 4.56 -4.51 -3.61
CA ASN A 391 3.28 -4.41 -2.94
C ASN A 391 2.93 -5.75 -2.28
N LEU A 392 2.36 -5.69 -1.08
CA LEU A 392 1.88 -6.88 -0.39
C LEU A 392 0.59 -7.38 -1.06
N LEU A 393 0.43 -8.70 -1.14
CA LEU A 393 -0.85 -9.29 -1.54
C LEU A 393 -1.85 -9.09 -0.39
N VAL A 394 -3.13 -8.90 -0.71
CA VAL A 394 -4.18 -8.64 0.28
C VAL A 394 -5.27 -9.71 0.20
N GLU A 395 -5.85 -10.08 1.34
CA GLU A 395 -6.90 -11.09 1.44
C GLU A 395 -7.93 -10.71 2.51
N GLY A 396 -9.19 -11.04 2.25
CA GLY A 396 -10.25 -11.07 3.26
C GLY A 396 -10.83 -9.70 3.61
N GLU A 397 -12.04 -9.74 4.17
CA GLU A 397 -12.76 -8.57 4.64
C GLU A 397 -12.88 -8.56 6.15
N ARG A 398 -12.64 -7.37 6.71
CA ARG A 398 -12.74 -7.13 8.14
C ARG A 398 -14.20 -6.86 8.51
N ALA A 399 -14.69 -7.60 9.51
CA ALA A 399 -16.03 -7.39 10.05
C ALA A 399 -16.19 -6.00 10.70
N ARG A 400 -15.10 -5.49 11.29
CA ARG A 400 -15.03 -4.15 11.87
C ARG A 400 -14.33 -3.22 10.89
N GLY A 401 -14.98 -2.11 10.53
CA GLY A 401 -14.37 -1.09 9.70
C GLY A 401 -13.23 -0.35 10.40
N ASP A 402 -12.48 0.44 9.64
CA ASP A 402 -11.48 1.40 10.10
C ASP A 402 -12.02 2.84 9.90
N MET A 403 -11.36 3.86 10.46
CA MET A 403 -11.76 5.26 10.27
C MET A 403 -10.55 6.15 10.01
N ILE A 404 -10.67 7.07 9.06
CA ILE A 404 -9.71 8.15 8.89
C ILE A 404 -10.45 9.46 9.19
N THR A 405 -10.03 10.19 10.22
CA THR A 405 -10.58 11.51 10.54
C THR A 405 -9.58 12.58 10.09
N ILE A 406 -10.02 13.50 9.24
CA ILE A 406 -9.20 14.60 8.72
C ILE A 406 -9.50 15.92 9.44
N PRO A 407 -8.57 16.89 9.46
CA PRO A 407 -8.81 18.12 10.17
C PRO A 407 -9.87 19.01 9.52
N GLU A 408 -10.60 19.80 10.32
CA GLU A 408 -11.45 20.86 9.73
C GLU A 408 -10.55 21.92 9.08
N VAL A 409 -10.76 22.16 7.78
CA VAL A 409 -10.01 23.19 7.05
C VAL A 409 -10.30 24.54 7.70
N ALA A 410 -9.26 25.15 8.28
CA ALA A 410 -9.39 26.47 8.88
C ALA A 410 -9.91 27.47 7.81
N PRO A 411 -10.99 28.24 8.10
CA PRO A 411 -11.68 29.07 7.11
C PRO A 411 -10.86 30.24 6.56
#